data_AF-A0A820C1R9-F1
#
_entry.id   AF-A0A820C1R9-F1
#
_cell.length_a   1.000
_cell.length_b   1.000
_cell.length_c   1.000
_cell.angle_alpha   90.00
_cell.angle_beta   90.00
_cell.angle_gamma   90.00
#
_symmetry.space_group_name_H-M   'P 1'
#
loop_
_entity.id
_entity.type
_entity.pdbx_description
1 polymer ?
#
loop_
_entity_poly.entity_id
_entity_poly.type
_entity_poly.pdbx_seq_one_letter_code
_entity_poly.pdbx_strand_id
1 'polypeptide(L)' 'MHVHELIIYPIKSCAGIKVKEALMTKYGLAVPSNPRI' A
#
# COMPACT_ATOMS: atom_id res chain seq x y z
N MET A 1 3.20 7.46 -18.77
CA MET A 1 2.95 7.81 -17.35
C MET A 1 3.47 6.66 -16.50
N HIS A 2 4.45 6.90 -15.62
CA HIS A 2 5.03 5.88 -14.74
C HIS A 2 4.78 6.26 -13.27
N VAL A 3 4.49 5.27 -12.44
CA VAL A 3 4.33 5.45 -10.99
C VAL A 3 5.72 5.56 -10.35
N HIS A 4 5.97 6.64 -9.61
CA HIS A 4 7.26 6.87 -8.94
C HIS A 4 7.31 6.25 -7.53
N GLU A 5 6.22 6.33 -6.76
CA GLU A 5 6.14 5.77 -5.41
C GLU A 5 4.73 5.35 -5.03
N LEU A 6 4.63 4.39 -4.12
CA LEU A 6 3.38 3.94 -3.50
C LEU A 6 3.48 4.15 -1.98
N ILE A 7 2.52 4.87 -1.41
CA ILE A 7 2.46 5.18 0.02
C ILE A 7 1.10 4.76 0.56
N ILE A 8 1.08 3.95 1.61
CA ILE A 8 -0.13 3.52 2.32
C ILE A 8 -0.21 4.23 3.67
N TYR A 9 -1.37 4.81 3.97
CA TYR A 9 -1.65 5.46 5.26
C TYR A 9 -2.57 4.58 6.10
N PRO A 10 -2.03 3.68 6.93
CA PRO A 10 -2.85 2.76 7.74
C PRO A 10 -3.66 3.50 8.81
N ILE A 11 -3.15 4.64 9.29
CA ILE A 11 -3.82 5.54 10.23
C ILE A 11 -4.02 6.89 9.54
N LYS A 12 -5.26 7.39 9.54
CA LYS A 12 -5.63 8.66 8.90
C LYS A 12 -4.77 9.79 9.44
N SER A 13 -4.17 10.57 8.52
CA SER A 13 -3.33 11.74 8.83
C SER A 13 -2.02 11.46 9.59
N CYS A 14 -1.61 10.20 9.73
CA CYS A 14 -0.31 9.83 10.29
C CYS A 14 0.74 9.58 9.19
N ALA A 15 1.96 9.23 9.59
CA ALA A 15 3.03 8.87 8.66
C ALA A 15 2.63 7.67 7.78
N GLY A 16 2.91 7.78 6.48
CA GLY A 16 2.65 6.73 5.50
C GLY A 16 3.80 5.73 5.37
N ILE A 17 3.49 4.53 4.90
CA ILE A 17 4.44 3.45 4.67
C ILE A 17 4.71 3.37 3.17
N LYS A 18 5.98 3.54 2.77
CA LYS A 18 6.40 3.33 1.38
C LYS A 18 6.46 1.84 1.08
N VAL A 19 5.81 1.42 -0.01
CA VAL A 19 5.77 0.02 -0.45
C VAL A 19 6.23 -0.11 -1.90
N LYS A 20 6.79 -1.27 -2.25
CA LYS A 20 7.17 -1.57 -3.65
C LYS A 20 5.97 -2.00 -4.48
N GLU A 21 5.04 -2.69 -3.84
CA GLU A 21 3.84 -3.24 -4.46
C GLU A 21 2.68 -3.16 -3.47
N ALA A 22 1.47 -3.05 -4.01
CA ALA A 22 0.23 -3.00 -3.25
C ALA A 22 -0.89 -3.63 -4.07
N LEU A 23 -1.85 -4.26 -3.39
CA LEU A 23 -3.07 -4.75 -4.00
C LEU A 23 -4.11 -3.62 -4.01
N MET A 24 -4.70 -3.36 -5.17
CA MET A 24 -5.85 -2.48 -5.28
C MET A 24 -7.11 -3.26 -4.87
N THR A 25 -7.77 -2.81 -3.82
CA THR A 25 -9.04 -3.38 -3.34
C THR A 25 -10.17 -2.37 -3.52
N LYS A 26 -11.42 -2.80 -3.31
CA LYS A 26 -12.59 -1.90 -3.28
C LYS A 26 -12.44 -0.74 -2.27
N TYR A 27 -11.61 -0.92 -1.24
CA TYR A 27 -11.44 0.03 -0.14
C TYR A 27 -10.14 0.86 -0.24
N GLY A 28 -9.33 0.64 -1.28
CA GLY A 28 -8.04 1.28 -1.47
C GLY A 28 -6.88 0.29 -1.52
N LEU A 29 -5.67 0.78 -1.21
CA LEU A 29 -4.43 0.00 -1.29
C LEU A 29 -4.24 -0.86 -0.03
N ALA A 30 -3.91 -2.12 -0.24
CA ALA A 30 -3.52 -3.06 0.82
C ALA A 30 -2.11 -3.60 0.55
N VAL A 31 -1.37 -3.88 1.62
CA VAL A 31 -0.10 -4.61 1.50
C VAL A 31 -0.45 -6.08 1.19
N PRO A 32 0.16 -6.70 0.16
CA PRO A 32 -0.05 -8.12 -0.08
C PRO A 32 0.41 -8.90 1.16
N SER A 33 -0.53 -9.60 1.81
CA SER A 33 -0.19 -10.56 2.86
C SER A 33 0.62 -11.68 2.23
N ASN A 34 1.83 -11.93 2.72
CA ASN A 34 2.68 -13.02 2.25
C ASN A 34 1.91 -14.36 2.37
N PRO A 35 1.57 -15.05 1.27
CA PRO A 35 0.85 -16.32 1.34
C PRO A 35 1.74 -17.50 1.80
N ARG A 36 3.00 -17.24 2.21
CA ARG A 36 3.98 -18.26 2.63
C ARG A 36 4.27 -18.30 4.13
N ILE A 37 3.47 -17.65 4.97
CA ILE A 37 3.46 -17.84 6.43
C ILE A 37 2.09 -18.33 6.85
#